data_AF-A0A8T0UF73-F1
#
_entry.id   AF-A0A8T0UF73-F1
#
_cell.length_a   1.000
_cell.length_b   1.000
_cell.length_c   1.000
_cell.angle_alpha   90.00
_cell.angle_beta   90.00
_cell.angle_gamma   90.00
#
_symmetry.space_group_name_H-M   'P 1'
#
loop_
_entity.id
_entity.type
_entity.pdbx_description
1 polymer ?
#
loop_
_entity_poly.entity_id
_entity_poly.type
_entity_poly.pdbx_seq_one_letter_code
_entity_poly.pdbx_strand_id
1 'polypeptide(L)'
;MAYVAEGLGNLLDWDQAMVYQRKNGSFFNSPATTAAAAIHSYNGRALDYLDSLISKFGSSVPTVHPRNAYSQLRMVDTLEKMGISPGFSGEIDSILDTIYR
;
A
#
# COMPACT_ATOMS: atom_id res chain seq x y z
N MET A 1 -9.01 10.69 -7.44
CA MET A 1 -9.08 9.91 -8.69
C MET A 1 -7.83 9.10 -8.99
N ALA A 2 -6.63 9.53 -8.57
CA ALA A 2 -5.39 8.84 -8.94
C ALA A 2 -5.24 7.39 -8.41
N TYR A 3 -5.90 7.03 -7.30
CA TYR A 3 -5.93 5.65 -6.79
C TYR A 3 -6.71 4.65 -7.68
N VAL A 4 -7.59 5.16 -8.55
CA VAL A 4 -8.37 4.37 -9.52
C VAL A 4 -7.98 4.71 -10.96
N ALA A 5 -6.72 5.12 -11.16
CA ALA A 5 -6.24 5.60 -12.46
C ALA A 5 -6.25 4.52 -13.55
N GLU A 6 -6.30 3.23 -13.19
CA GLU A 6 -6.52 2.15 -14.14
C GLU A 6 -7.84 2.31 -14.93
N GLY A 7 -8.86 2.97 -14.35
CA GLY A 7 -10.12 3.24 -15.02
C GLY A 7 -10.07 4.36 -16.06
N LEU A 8 -8.98 5.13 -16.11
CA LEU A 8 -8.81 6.22 -17.07
C LEU A 8 -8.21 5.76 -18.40
N GLY A 9 -7.56 4.59 -18.43
CA GLY A 9 -6.99 4.00 -19.64
C GLY A 9 -6.12 5.00 -20.41
N ASN A 10 -6.48 5.23 -21.68
CA ASN A 10 -5.74 6.14 -22.58
C ASN A 10 -6.01 7.64 -22.34
N LEU A 11 -6.95 7.99 -21.46
CA LEU A 11 -7.19 9.39 -21.08
C LEU A 11 -6.11 9.92 -20.12
N LEU A 12 -5.35 9.02 -19.49
CA LEU A 12 -4.27 9.36 -18.59
C LEU A 12 -2.94 9.36 -19.35
N ASP A 13 -2.21 10.47 -19.27
CA ASP A 13 -0.80 10.51 -19.66
C ASP A 13 0.03 9.78 -18.59
N TRP A 14 0.41 8.55 -18.90
CA TRP A 14 1.17 7.71 -17.99
C TRP A 14 2.59 8.23 -17.74
N ASP A 15 3.19 8.92 -18.71
CA ASP A 15 4.52 9.51 -18.54
C ASP A 15 4.48 10.64 -17.51
N GLN A 16 3.43 11.48 -17.54
CA GLN A 16 3.20 12.48 -16.50
C GLN A 16 2.84 11.84 -15.15
N ALA A 17 2.12 10.71 -15.16
CA ALA A 17 1.75 10.02 -13.94
C ALA A 17 2.97 9.49 -13.16
N MET A 18 4.09 9.22 -13.82
CA MET A 18 5.32 8.68 -13.21
C MET A 18 5.85 9.52 -12.03
N VAL A 19 5.57 10.83 -12.01
CA VAL A 19 5.96 11.71 -10.89
C VAL A 19 5.34 11.29 -9.55
N TYR A 20 4.22 10.54 -9.59
CA TYR A 20 3.52 10.05 -8.41
C TYR A 20 3.94 8.64 -8.00
N GLN A 21 4.91 8.02 -8.68
CA GLN A 21 5.42 6.71 -8.31
C GLN A 21 6.11 6.77 -6.94
N ARG A 22 5.69 5.89 -6.03
CA ARG A 22 6.24 5.84 -4.67
C ARG A 22 7.60 5.14 -4.66
N LYS A 23 8.34 5.30 -3.55
CA LYS A 23 9.65 4.67 -3.35
C LYS A 23 9.62 3.15 -3.53
N ASN A 24 8.54 2.50 -3.09
CA ASN A 24 8.34 1.05 -3.23
C ASN A 24 7.94 0.61 -4.65
N GLY A 25 7.93 1.51 -5.64
CA GLY A 25 7.57 1.20 -7.04
C GLY A 25 6.08 1.25 -7.34
N SER A 26 5.23 1.31 -6.32
CA SER A 26 3.78 1.39 -6.51
C SER A 26 3.28 2.76 -6.94
N PHE A 27 2.15 2.77 -7.61
CA PHE A 27 1.28 3.95 -7.72
C PHE A 27 0.21 3.87 -6.62
N PHE A 28 0.27 4.83 -5.69
CA PHE A 28 -0.70 4.97 -4.59
C PHE A 28 -0.91 3.71 -3.73
N ASN A 29 0.08 2.82 -3.64
CA ASN A 29 -0.05 1.49 -3.01
C ASN A 29 -1.14 0.60 -3.63
N SER A 30 -1.67 0.96 -4.81
CA SER A 30 -2.71 0.22 -5.55
C SER A 30 -2.07 -0.75 -6.53
N PRO A 31 -2.23 -2.08 -6.35
CA PRO A 31 -1.71 -3.04 -7.32
C PRO A 31 -2.39 -2.89 -8.69
N ALA A 32 -3.68 -2.56 -8.74
CA ALA A 32 -4.41 -2.36 -9.99
C ALA A 32 -3.86 -1.18 -10.80
N THR A 33 -3.73 -0.02 -10.17
CA THR A 33 -3.15 1.17 -10.84
C THR A 33 -1.69 0.95 -11.21
N THR A 34 -0.93 0.23 -10.38
CA THR A 34 0.47 -0.09 -10.67
C THR A 34 0.61 -1.04 -11.86
N ALA A 35 -0.29 -2.03 -11.99
CA ALA A 35 -0.36 -2.91 -13.14
C ALA A 35 -0.70 -2.16 -14.43
N ALA A 36 -1.66 -1.22 -14.38
CA ALA A 36 -1.96 -0.38 -15.52
C ALA A 36 -0.73 0.45 -15.96
N ALA A 37 0.00 1.06 -15.02
CA ALA A 37 1.24 1.76 -15.31
C ALA A 37 2.32 0.86 -15.93
N ALA A 38 2.47 -0.37 -15.44
CA ALA A 38 3.40 -1.35 -15.99
C ALA A 38 3.04 -1.74 -17.43
N ILE A 39 1.75 -1.93 -17.73
CA ILE A 39 1.25 -2.27 -19.07
C ILE A 39 1.48 -1.13 -20.07
N HIS A 40 1.23 0.12 -19.66
CA HIS A 40 1.29 1.27 -20.57
C HIS A 40 2.69 1.84 -20.76
N SER A 41 3.52 1.85 -19.71
CA SER A 41 4.83 2.52 -19.73
C SER A 41 6.03 1.58 -19.57
N TYR A 42 5.81 0.25 -19.49
CA TYR A 42 6.87 -0.75 -19.27
C TYR A 42 7.79 -0.40 -18.07
N ASN A 43 7.20 0.17 -17.02
CA ASN A 43 7.95 0.68 -15.87
C ASN A 43 8.49 -0.48 -15.02
N GLY A 44 9.82 -0.68 -15.03
CA GLY A 44 10.48 -1.76 -14.29
C GLY A 44 10.21 -1.72 -12.78
N ARG A 45 10.16 -0.54 -12.16
CA ARG A 45 9.88 -0.41 -10.71
C ARG A 45 8.43 -0.80 -10.36
N ALA A 46 7.50 -0.57 -11.27
CA ALA A 46 6.12 -1.01 -11.12
C ALA A 46 6.04 -2.55 -11.19
N LEU A 47 6.82 -3.18 -12.08
CA LEU A 47 6.95 -4.63 -12.13
C LEU A 47 7.60 -5.19 -10.86
N ASP A 48 8.71 -4.62 -10.39
CA ASP A 48 9.38 -5.03 -9.15
C ASP A 48 8.40 -5.02 -7.95
N TYR A 49 7.55 -3.99 -7.88
CA TYR A 49 6.51 -3.91 -6.87
C TYR A 49 5.51 -5.07 -7.00
N LEU A 50 4.99 -5.34 -8.21
CA LEU A 50 4.02 -6.40 -8.45
C LEU A 50 4.61 -7.79 -8.16
N ASP A 51 5.85 -8.04 -8.57
CA ASP A 51 6.58 -9.27 -8.27
C ASP A 51 6.77 -9.44 -6.76
N SER A 52 7.06 -8.35 -6.04
CA SER A 52 7.12 -8.39 -4.57
C SER A 52 5.78 -8.80 -3.95
N LEU A 53 4.65 -8.42 -4.55
CA LEU A 53 3.33 -8.85 -4.06
C LEU A 53 3.06 -10.31 -4.36
N ILE A 54 3.34 -10.77 -5.58
CA ILE A 54 3.16 -12.18 -5.95
C ILE A 54 4.05 -13.08 -5.10
N SER A 55 5.30 -12.68 -4.84
CA SER A 55 6.20 -13.43 -3.94
C SER A 55 5.65 -13.55 -2.51
N LYS A 56 4.87 -12.56 -2.06
CA LYS A 56 4.32 -12.49 -0.70
C LYS A 56 2.94 -13.13 -0.57
N PHE A 57 2.07 -12.98 -1.58
CA PHE A 57 0.67 -13.36 -1.54
C PHE A 57 0.32 -14.52 -2.49
N GLY A 58 1.31 -15.06 -3.21
CA GLY A 58 1.13 -16.14 -4.16
C GLY A 58 0.36 -15.68 -5.38
N SER A 59 -0.74 -16.34 -5.71
CA SER A 59 -1.51 -16.10 -6.94
C SER A 59 -2.54 -14.97 -6.83
N SER A 60 -2.43 -14.09 -5.84
CA SER A 60 -3.39 -13.01 -5.61
C SER A 60 -2.70 -11.77 -5.05
N VAL A 61 -3.40 -10.63 -5.07
CA VAL A 61 -2.92 -9.36 -4.50
C VAL A 61 -4.04 -8.71 -3.69
N PRO A 62 -3.71 -7.98 -2.60
CA PRO A 62 -4.69 -7.17 -1.89
C PRO A 62 -5.08 -5.95 -2.71
N THR A 63 -6.11 -5.21 -2.26
CA THR A 63 -6.45 -3.92 -2.89
C THR A 63 -5.41 -2.84 -2.61
N VAL A 64 -4.73 -2.86 -1.46
CA VAL A 64 -3.71 -1.87 -1.05
C VAL A 64 -2.51 -2.57 -0.41
N HIS A 65 -1.28 -2.22 -0.80
CA HIS A 65 -0.05 -2.65 -0.12
C HIS A 65 1.09 -1.63 -0.16
N PRO A 66 1.86 -1.44 0.94
CA PRO A 66 1.64 -1.96 2.30
C PRO A 66 0.50 -1.23 3.02
N ARG A 67 -0.10 -1.91 4.00
CA ARG A 67 -1.17 -1.38 4.89
C ARG A 67 -0.89 -1.60 6.38
N ASN A 68 0.34 -2.02 6.72
CA ASN A 68 0.75 -2.37 8.09
C ASN A 68 0.50 -1.25 9.10
N ALA A 69 1.00 -0.03 8.85
CA ALA A 69 0.86 1.08 9.79
C ALA A 69 -0.61 1.42 10.09
N TYR A 70 -1.45 1.49 9.05
CA TYR A 70 -2.89 1.71 9.24
C TYR A 70 -3.55 0.59 10.05
N SER A 71 -3.26 -0.68 9.72
CA SER A 71 -3.84 -1.82 10.42
C SER A 71 -3.42 -1.87 11.88
N GLN A 72 -2.15 -1.55 12.17
CA GLN A 72 -1.60 -1.50 13.52
C GLN A 72 -2.21 -0.36 14.34
N LEU A 73 -2.26 0.87 13.81
CA LEU A 73 -2.92 1.99 14.49
C LEU A 73 -4.40 1.72 14.75
N ARG A 74 -5.11 1.14 13.77
CA ARG A 74 -6.51 0.79 13.93
C ARG A 74 -6.71 -0.26 15.01
N MET A 75 -5.80 -1.23 15.13
CA MET A 75 -5.83 -2.21 16.20
C MET A 75 -5.66 -1.54 17.57
N VAL A 76 -4.67 -0.66 17.73
CA VAL A 76 -4.46 0.13 18.97
C VAL A 76 -5.72 0.91 19.33
N ASP A 77 -6.25 1.71 18.40
CA ASP A 77 -7.49 2.49 18.59
C ASP A 77 -8.69 1.61 19.00
N THR A 78 -8.78 0.39 18.45
CA THR A 78 -9.84 -0.56 18.79
C THR A 78 -9.67 -1.10 20.22
N LEU A 79 -8.45 -1.46 20.63
CA LEU A 79 -8.17 -1.96 21.99
C LEU A 79 -8.45 -0.89 23.05
N GLU A 80 -8.07 0.36 22.78
CA GLU A 80 -8.36 1.49 23.66
C GLU A 80 -9.86 1.75 23.78
N LYS A 81 -10.60 1.80 22.67
CA LYS A 81 -12.06 2.00 22.66
C LYS A 81 -12.82 0.88 23.36
N MET A 82 -12.30 -0.34 23.33
CA MET A 82 -12.88 -1.49 24.03
C MET A 82 -12.53 -1.50 25.53
N GLY A 83 -11.63 -0.63 26.01
CA GLY A 83 -11.20 -0.59 27.41
C GLY A 83 -10.33 -1.77 27.83
N ILE A 84 -9.80 -2.54 26.87
CA ILE A 84 -8.96 -3.73 27.12
C ILE A 84 -7.48 -3.48 26.83
N SER A 85 -7.10 -2.26 26.43
CA SER A 85 -5.71 -1.86 26.21
C SER A 85 -4.75 -2.09 27.39
N PRO A 86 -5.16 -2.05 28.69
CA PRO A 86 -4.21 -2.30 29.78
C PRO A 86 -3.54 -3.68 29.74
N GLY A 87 -4.18 -4.68 29.13
CA GLY A 87 -3.62 -6.02 28.94
C GLY A 87 -2.57 -6.14 27.83
N PHE A 88 -2.39 -5.08 27.03
CA PHE A 88 -1.55 -5.06 25.82
C PHE A 88 -0.62 -3.84 25.78
N SER A 89 -0.34 -3.20 26.92
CA SER A 89 0.41 -1.94 26.96
C SER A 89 1.79 -2.05 26.32
N GLY A 90 2.51 -3.15 26.55
CA GLY A 90 3.83 -3.38 25.96
C GLY A 90 3.78 -3.51 24.44
N GLU A 91 2.80 -4.24 23.89
CA GLU A 91 2.60 -4.38 22.45
C GLU A 91 2.17 -3.05 21.81
N ILE A 92 1.28 -2.30 22.47
CA ILE A 92 0.85 -0.98 22.02
C ILE A 92 2.04 -0.02 21.93
N ASP A 93 2.87 0.05 22.99
CA ASP A 93 4.05 0.91 23.02
C ASP A 93 5.05 0.54 21.90
N SER A 94 5.29 -0.76 21.71
CA SER A 94 6.17 -1.23 20.63
C SER A 94 5.64 -0.89 19.23
N ILE A 95 4.34 -1.01 19.02
CA ILE A 95 3.68 -0.63 17.76
C ILE A 95 3.82 0.87 17.51
N LEU A 96 3.55 1.70 18.52
CA LEU A 96 3.62 3.15 18.40
C LEU A 96 5.06 3.64 18.17
N ASP A 97 6.06 3.06 18.85
CA ASP A 97 7.48 3.36 18.59
C ASP A 97 7.91 2.97 17.17
N THR A 98 7.42 1.83 16.66
CA THR A 98 7.70 1.39 15.28
C THR A 98 7.09 2.33 14.24
N ILE A 99 5.90 2.89 14.51
CA ILE A 99 5.20 3.79 13.57
C ILE A 99 5.73 5.22 13.65
N TYR A 100 6.19 5.65 14.83
CA TYR A 100 6.72 6.99 15.03
C TYR A 100 8.06 7.23 14.30
N ARG A 101 8.82 6.15 14.06
CA ARG A 101 10.10 6.16 13.34
C ARG A 101 9.92 6.09 11.82
#